data_AF-A0A935FHR3-F1
#
_entry.id   AF-A0A935FHR3-F1
#
_cell.length_a   1.000
_cell.length_b   1.000
_cell.length_c   1.000
_cell.angle_alpha   90.00
_cell.angle_beta   90.00
_cell.angle_gamma   90.00
#
_symmetry.space_group_name_H-M   'P 1'
#
loop_
_entity.id
_entity.type
_entity.pdbx_description
1 polymer ?
#
loop_
_entity_poly.entity_id
_entity_poly.type
_entity_poly.pdbx_seq_one_letter_code
_entity_poly.pdbx_strand_id
1 'polypeptide(L)' 'MDQVHVVRHKVLVEGLSRREVAQQLGLSRNTVRKYVEQDEPGRIRPAIKRQRPVLDR' A
#
# COMPACT_ATOMS: atom_id res chain seq x y z
N MET A 1 10.25 12.00 -6.08
CA MET A 1 9.34 11.13 -6.86
C MET A 1 8.35 10.49 -5.90
N ASP A 2 7.08 10.42 -6.27
CA ASP A 2 6.04 9.81 -5.43
C ASP A 2 6.13 8.28 -5.50
N GLN A 3 6.24 7.62 -4.34
CA GLN A 3 6.35 6.17 -4.22
C GLN A 3 5.13 5.44 -4.83
N VAL A 4 3.95 6.08 -4.80
CA VAL A 4 2.73 5.56 -5.44
C VAL A 4 2.90 5.47 -6.95
N HIS A 5 3.48 6.51 -7.56
CA HIS A 5 3.71 6.59 -9.00
C HIS A 5 4.68 5.50 -9.48
N VAL A 6 5.75 5.27 -8.72
CA VAL A 6 6.73 4.20 -9.03
C VAL A 6 6.07 2.83 -8.97
N VAL A 7 5.29 2.55 -7.91
CA VAL A 7 4.57 1.28 -7.78
C VAL A 7 3.61 1.05 -8.95
N ARG A 8 2.87 2.08 -9.34
CA ARG A 8 1.92 1.99 -10.47
C ARG A 8 2.61 1.72 -11.79
N HIS A 9 3.67 2.46 -12.10
CA HIS A 9 4.43 2.23 -13.32
C HIS A 9 4.91 0.78 -13.39
N LYS A 10 5.49 0.26 -12.30
CA LYS A 10 6.00 -1.10 -12.25
C LYS A 10 4.92 -2.18 -12.44
N VAL A 11 3.71 -1.97 -11.93
CA VAL A 11 2.64 -2.97 -12.03
C VAL A 11 1.83 -2.83 -13.32
N LEU A 12 1.43 -1.61 -13.67
CA LEU A 12 0.50 -1.34 -14.78
C LEU A 12 1.22 -1.15 -16.12
N VAL A 13 2.45 -0.64 -16.12
CA VAL A 13 3.23 -0.39 -17.34
C VAL A 13 4.25 -1.50 -17.57
N GLU A 14 5.08 -1.82 -16.57
CA GLU A 14 6.10 -2.89 -16.69
C GLU A 14 5.50 -4.30 -16.55
N GLY A 15 4.25 -4.43 -16.09
CA GLY A 15 3.55 -5.72 -15.95
C GLY A 15 4.08 -6.62 -14.83
N LEU A 16 4.91 -6.09 -13.93
CA LEU A 16 5.48 -6.86 -12.83
C LEU A 16 4.41 -7.27 -11.83
N SER A 17 4.57 -8.45 -11.23
CA SER A 17 3.62 -8.90 -10.22
C SER A 17 3.72 -8.05 -8.96
N ARG A 18 2.59 -7.91 -8.26
CA ARG A 18 2.52 -7.20 -6.98
C ARG A 18 3.49 -7.77 -5.92
N ARG A 19 3.90 -9.05 -6.03
CA ARG A 19 4.89 -9.69 -5.12
C ARG A 19 6.32 -9.28 -5.44
N GLU A 20 6.67 -9.15 -6.70
CA GLU A 20 8.01 -8.72 -7.12
C GLU A 20 8.23 -7.26 -6.75
N VAL A 21 7.25 -6.40 -7.06
CA VAL A 21 7.29 -4.98 -6.71
C VAL A 21 7.38 -4.77 -5.19
N ALA A 22 6.65 -5.59 -4.41
CA ALA A 22 6.73 -5.56 -2.94
C ALA A 22 8.15 -5.90 -2.42
N GLN A 23 8.78 -6.93 -2.96
CA GLN A 23 10.14 -7.33 -2.55
C GLN A 23 11.19 -6.30 -2.96
N GLN A 24 11.10 -5.75 -4.18
CA GLN A 24 12.04 -4.74 -4.68
C GLN A 24 11.98 -3.44 -3.87
N LEU A 25 10.78 -3.03 -3.44
CA LEU A 25 10.56 -1.75 -2.76
C LEU A 25 10.48 -1.87 -1.23
N GLY A 26 10.62 -3.07 -0.68
CA GLY A 26 10.47 -3.32 0.76
C GLY A 26 9.07 -3.00 1.29
N LEU A 27 8.04 -3.10 0.45
CA LEU A 27 6.65 -2.79 0.78
C LEU A 27 5.85 -4.04 1.06
N SER A 28 4.81 -3.93 1.88
CA SER A 28 3.80 -4.98 1.98
C SER A 28 3.05 -5.13 0.65
N ARG A 29 2.72 -6.36 0.26
CA ARG A 29 1.80 -6.65 -0.86
C ARG A 29 0.48 -5.86 -0.74
N ASN A 30 -0.01 -5.63 0.49
CA ASN A 30 -1.23 -4.87 0.73
C ASN A 30 -1.07 -3.38 0.40
N THR A 31 0.10 -2.82 0.69
CA THR A 31 0.46 -1.44 0.33
C THR A 31 0.56 -1.31 -1.19
N VAL A 32 1.22 -2.25 -1.86
CA VAL A 32 1.30 -2.28 -3.32
C VAL A 32 -0.09 -2.38 -3.94
N ARG A 33 -0.94 -3.29 -3.45
CA ARG A 33 -2.34 -3.39 -3.90
C ARG A 33 -3.08 -2.06 -3.74
N LYS A 34 -2.98 -1.44 -2.56
CA LYS A 34 -3.62 -0.16 -2.27
C LYS A 34 -3.16 0.95 -3.21
N TYR A 35 -1.86 1.03 -3.48
CA TYR A 35 -1.28 2.07 -4.35
C TYR A 35 -1.62 1.87 -5.82
N VAL A 36 -1.85 0.63 -6.26
CA VAL A 36 -2.36 0.36 -7.60
C VAL A 36 -3.85 0.75 -7.71
N GLU A 37 -4.66 0.40 -6.71
CA GLU A 37 -6.12 0.57 -6.74
C GLU A 37 -6.61 2.00 -6.40
N GLN A 38 -5.86 2.81 -5.64
CA GLN A 38 -6.31 4.14 -5.19
C GLN A 38 -5.56 5.26 -5.91
N ASP A 39 -6.23 6.04 -6.77
CA ASP A 39 -5.60 6.92 -7.76
C ASP A 39 -4.73 8.05 -7.18
N GLU A 40 -4.93 8.39 -5.92
CA GLU A 40 -4.06 9.32 -5.18
C GLU A 40 -3.76 8.75 -3.79
N PRO A 41 -2.61 9.11 -3.17
CA PRO A 41 -2.47 9.10 -1.73
C PRO A 41 -3.36 10.20 -1.13
N GLY A 42 -4.65 10.20 -1.46
CA GLY A 42 -5.69 10.96 -0.79
C GLY A 42 -5.72 10.45 0.64
N ARG A 43 -4.98 11.17 1.49
CA ARG A 43 -4.94 11.13 2.95
C ARG A 43 -5.61 9.87 3.48
N ILE A 44 -4.80 8.84 3.74
CA ILE A 44 -5.23 7.69 4.53
C ILE A 44 -5.87 8.29 5.78
N ARG A 45 -7.21 8.26 5.89
CA ARG A 45 -7.89 8.56 7.15
C ARG A 45 -7.13 7.73 8.18
N PRO A 46 -6.53 8.34 9.23
CA PRO A 46 -5.72 7.60 10.18
C PRO A 46 -6.53 6.37 10.53
N ALA A 47 -5.97 5.17 10.28
CA ALA A 47 -6.67 3.91 10.49
C ALA A 47 -7.35 4.05 11.83
N ILE A 48 -8.69 4.09 11.85
CA ILE A 48 -9.46 4.30 13.08
C ILE A 48 -8.82 3.34 14.06
N LYS A 49 -8.16 3.87 15.11
CA LYS A 49 -7.50 3.04 16.11
C LYS A 49 -8.59 2.08 16.54
N ARG A 50 -8.47 0.80 16.13
CA ARG A 50 -9.46 -0.20 16.52
C ARG A 50 -9.47 -0.14 18.03
N GLN A 51 -10.60 0.27 18.60
CA GLN A 51 -10.75 0.22 20.05
C GLN A 51 -10.40 -1.21 20.44
N ARG A 52 -9.46 -1.38 21.35
CA ARG A 52 -9.13 -2.68 21.93
C ARG A 52 -10.08 -2.80 23.13
N PRO A 53 -11.27 -3.41 22.97
CA PRO A 53 -12.27 -3.42 24.04
C PRO A 53 -11.83 -4.24 25.26
N VAL A 54 -10.73 -5.01 25.17
CA VAL A 54 -10.25 -5.83 26.27
C VAL A 54 -8.77 -5.55 26.50
N LEU A 55 -8.51 -4.70 27.49
CA LEU A 55 -7.33 -4.72 28.36
C LEU A 55 -7.87 -4.41 29.76
N ASP A 56 -8.76 -5.26 30.25
CA ASP A 56 -9.13 -5.28 31.67
C ASP A 56 -8.35 -6.39 32.36
N ARG A 57 -7.85 -6.03 33.53
CA ARG A 57 -6.80 -6.70 34.29
C ARG A 57 -7.34 -7.83 35.15
#